data_AF-C4WYE1-F1
#
_entry.id   AF-C4WYE1-F1
#
_cell.length_a   1.000
_cell.length_b   1.000
_cell.length_c   1.000
_cell.angle_alpha   90.00
_cell.angle_beta   90.00
_cell.angle_gamma   90.00
#
_symmetry.space_group_name_H-M   'P 1'
#
loop_
_entity.id
_entity.type
_entity.pdbx_description
1 polymer ?
#
loop_
_entity_poly.entity_id
_entity_poly.type
_entity_poly.pdbx_seq_one_letter_code
_entity_poly.pdbx_strand_id
1 'polypeptide(L)'
;MEKEGSKQENNPRIPSAVFVDDVDKFMEKTENSSVEDVLKRLDEQHSKYKFFEYNLITKRKRLQSQLPDLENTLEMIQTMKAHKGQQLKTDFLLSDDVYAKAHIQGTDNVYLWLGANVMLEYNLDDATELISRNIQLATDNMGQVDDDLDFLRDQFTTTEVNMARVYNWDVKRRQAAKAKQ
;
A
#
# COMPACT_ATOMS: atom_id res chain seq x y z
N MET A 1 -3.92 -2.98 36.49
CA MET A 1 -4.13 -2.34 35.17
C MET A 1 -2.95 -2.74 34.31
N GLU A 2 -2.99 -3.97 33.82
CA GLU A 2 -2.02 -4.50 32.87
C GLU A 2 -2.41 -3.96 31.49
N LYS A 3 -1.46 -3.30 30.83
CA LYS A 3 -1.67 -2.72 29.51
C LYS A 3 -1.85 -3.84 28.50
N GLU A 4 -2.92 -3.71 27.74
CA GLU A 4 -3.34 -4.51 26.60
C GLU A 4 -2.15 -4.91 25.72
N GLY A 5 -1.94 -6.22 25.60
CA GLY A 5 -1.02 -6.78 24.63
C GLY A 5 -1.43 -6.36 23.23
N SER A 6 -0.54 -5.61 22.58
CA SER A 6 -0.62 -5.23 21.18
C SER A 6 -0.97 -6.45 20.33
N LYS A 7 -2.05 -6.35 19.55
CA LYS A 7 -2.46 -7.34 18.55
C LYS A 7 -1.26 -7.72 17.67
N GLN A 8 -0.66 -8.88 17.94
CA GLN A 8 0.18 -9.56 16.97
C GLN A 8 -0.74 -10.20 15.92
N GLU A 9 -1.35 -9.37 15.08
CA GLU A 9 -1.83 -9.87 13.79
C GLU A 9 -0.61 -9.97 12.89
N ASN A 10 -0.08 -11.19 12.79
CA ASN A 10 0.96 -11.56 11.85
C ASN A 10 0.49 -11.15 10.45
N ASN A 11 0.98 -10.02 9.95
CA ASN A 11 0.88 -9.73 8.53
C ASN A 11 1.87 -10.67 7.82
N PRO A 12 1.42 -11.66 7.03
CA PRO A 12 2.32 -12.62 6.39
C PRO A 12 3.30 -11.95 5.40
N ARG A 13 3.11 -10.66 5.09
CA ARG A 13 3.92 -9.90 4.13
C ARG A 13 4.97 -8.98 4.79
N ILE A 14 4.82 -8.62 6.07
CA ILE A 14 5.71 -7.68 6.77
C ILE A 14 6.25 -8.35 8.05
N PRO A 15 7.57 -8.53 8.19
CA PRO A 15 8.15 -9.11 9.40
C PRO A 15 7.81 -8.29 10.64
N SER A 16 7.32 -8.93 11.70
CA SER A 16 7.05 -8.23 12.97
C SER A 16 8.36 -7.92 13.70
N ALA A 17 8.48 -6.68 14.17
CA ALA A 17 9.53 -6.23 15.05
C ALA A 17 9.28 -6.77 16.47
N VAL A 18 10.29 -7.45 17.03
CA VAL A 18 10.22 -7.94 18.41
C VAL A 18 10.57 -6.78 19.33
N PHE A 19 9.64 -6.36 20.18
CA PHE A 19 9.91 -5.35 21.20
C PHE A 19 10.85 -5.90 22.27
N VAL A 20 11.94 -5.20 22.56
CA VAL A 20 12.93 -5.59 23.55
C VAL A 20 12.71 -4.78 24.82
N ASP A 21 11.99 -5.37 25.78
CA ASP A 21 11.69 -4.72 27.06
C ASP A 21 12.88 -4.67 28.02
N ASP A 22 13.65 -5.77 28.10
CA ASP A 22 14.83 -5.90 28.94
C ASP A 22 16.07 -6.11 28.05
N VAL A 23 16.80 -5.02 27.84
CA VAL A 23 17.99 -4.99 26.96
C VAL A 23 19.12 -5.84 27.56
N ASP A 24 19.22 -5.92 28.88
CA ASP A 24 20.26 -6.71 29.56
C ASP A 24 20.05 -8.20 29.27
N LYS A 25 18.84 -8.71 29.46
CA LYS A 25 18.49 -10.11 29.11
C LYS A 25 18.53 -10.40 27.61
N PHE A 26 18.29 -9.39 26.78
CA PHE A 26 18.39 -9.54 25.34
C PHE A 26 19.84 -9.68 24.90
N MET A 27 20.75 -8.89 25.46
CA MET A 27 22.19 -8.97 25.17
C MET A 27 22.87 -10.19 25.81
N GLU A 28 22.28 -10.80 26.83
CA GLU A 28 22.73 -12.07 27.41
C GLU A 28 22.48 -13.30 26.53
N LYS A 29 21.66 -13.18 25.46
CA LYS A 29 21.43 -14.30 24.53
C LYS A 29 22.71 -14.60 23.73
N THR A 30 23.00 -15.89 23.55
CA THR A 30 24.15 -16.42 22.80
C THR A 30 24.24 -15.96 21.35
N GLU A 31 23.15 -15.43 20.78
CA GLU A 31 23.10 -14.86 19.43
C GLU A 31 23.58 -13.39 19.37
N ASN A 32 23.67 -12.69 20.51
CA ASN A 32 23.94 -11.25 20.59
C ASN A 32 25.36 -10.97 21.13
N SER A 33 26.36 -11.67 20.58
CA SER A 33 27.76 -11.66 21.02
C SER A 33 28.42 -10.27 20.97
N SER A 34 27.97 -9.39 20.06
CA SER A 34 28.48 -8.03 19.91
C SER A 34 27.33 -7.03 19.75
N VAL A 35 27.46 -5.88 20.41
CA VAL A 35 26.56 -4.72 20.22
C VAL A 35 26.55 -4.28 18.77
N GLU A 36 27.69 -4.31 18.09
CA GLU A 36 27.80 -3.88 16.69
C GLU A 36 27.00 -4.79 15.77
N ASP A 37 26.98 -6.10 16.03
CA ASP A 37 26.20 -7.06 15.24
C ASP A 37 24.69 -6.87 15.46
N VAL A 38 24.28 -6.60 16.71
CA VAL A 38 22.89 -6.32 17.05
C VAL A 38 22.40 -5.02 16.40
N LEU A 39 23.19 -3.95 16.49
CA LEU A 39 22.86 -2.67 15.85
C LEU A 39 22.81 -2.80 14.34
N LYS A 40 23.74 -3.55 13.74
CA LYS A 40 23.73 -3.82 12.29
C LYS A 40 22.48 -4.60 11.87
N ARG A 41 22.06 -5.62 12.63
CA ARG A 41 20.83 -6.37 12.36
C ARG A 41 19.59 -5.49 12.45
N LEU A 42 19.52 -4.61 13.45
CA LEU A 42 18.41 -3.66 13.60
C LEU A 42 18.38 -2.64 12.45
N ASP A 43 19.54 -2.15 12.01
CA ASP A 43 19.66 -1.24 10.86
C ASP A 43 19.25 -1.91 9.53
N GLU A 44 19.60 -3.18 9.35
CA GLU A 44 19.13 -3.99 8.22
C GLU A 44 17.61 -4.18 8.25
N GLN A 45 17.01 -4.42 9.41
CA GLN A 45 15.55 -4.52 9.57
C GLN A 45 14.87 -3.17 9.28
N HIS A 46 15.39 -2.08 9.82
CA HIS A 46 14.92 -0.73 9.58
C HIS A 46 14.96 -0.36 8.08
N SER A 47 16.06 -0.69 7.41
CA SER A 47 16.20 -0.50 5.96
C SER A 47 15.17 -1.30 5.16
N LYS A 48 14.86 -2.53 5.58
CA LYS A 48 13.80 -3.35 4.95
C LYS A 48 12.42 -2.72 5.15
N TYR A 49 12.12 -2.22 6.34
CA TYR A 49 10.84 -1.53 6.59
C TYR A 49 10.68 -0.29 5.72
N LYS A 50 11.73 0.53 5.59
CA LYS A 50 11.72 1.69 4.69
C LYS A 50 11.47 1.31 3.23
N PHE A 51 12.04 0.19 2.77
CA PHE A 51 11.77 -0.32 1.43
C PHE A 51 10.31 -0.77 1.27
N PHE A 52 9.74 -1.47 2.25
CA PHE A 52 8.33 -1.84 2.21
C PHE A 52 7.40 -0.62 2.22
N GLU A 53 7.72 0.41 3.02
CA GLU A 53 6.95 1.65 3.09
C GLU A 53 6.91 2.34 1.73
N TYR A 54 8.07 2.47 1.08
CA TYR A 54 8.17 3.05 -0.25
C TYR A 54 7.29 2.32 -1.28
N ASN A 55 7.32 0.97 -1.26
CA ASN A 55 6.52 0.16 -2.18
C ASN A 55 5.02 0.32 -1.91
N LEU A 56 4.59 0.30 -0.65
CA LEU A 56 3.19 0.46 -0.27
C LEU A 56 2.66 1.86 -0.60
N ILE A 57 3.42 2.91 -0.31
CA ILE A 57 3.06 4.30 -0.68
C ILE A 57 2.92 4.43 -2.21
N THR A 58 3.85 3.85 -2.97
CA THR A 58 3.80 3.88 -4.44
C THR A 58 2.57 3.15 -4.96
N LYS A 59 2.26 1.97 -4.40
CA LYS A 59 1.05 1.20 -4.74
C LYS A 59 -0.23 1.98 -4.40
N ARG A 60 -0.30 2.61 -3.22
CA ARG A 60 -1.42 3.46 -2.80
C ARG A 60 -1.63 4.61 -3.78
N LYS A 61 -0.56 5.32 -4.14
CA LYS A 61 -0.63 6.45 -5.08
C LYS A 61 -1.19 6.01 -6.44
N ARG A 62 -0.77 4.84 -6.93
CA ARG A 62 -1.30 4.27 -8.19
C ARG A 62 -2.79 3.93 -8.09
N LEU A 63 -3.21 3.31 -6.99
CA LEU A 63 -4.63 2.99 -6.77
C LEU A 63 -5.47 4.27 -6.66
N GLN A 64 -4.97 5.29 -5.96
CA GLN A 64 -5.63 6.60 -5.84
C GLN A 64 -5.77 7.33 -7.17
N SER A 65 -4.82 7.19 -8.10
CA SER A 65 -4.98 7.76 -9.45
C SER A 65 -5.92 6.96 -10.33
N GLN A 66 -6.01 5.64 -10.13
CA GLN A 66 -6.85 4.75 -10.96
C GLN A 66 -8.32 4.75 -10.55
N LEU A 67 -8.63 4.99 -9.28
CA LEU A 67 -10.01 4.96 -8.77
C LEU A 67 -10.92 5.96 -9.50
N PRO A 68 -10.55 7.25 -9.65
CA PRO A 68 -11.38 8.22 -10.36
C PRO A 68 -11.58 7.87 -11.83
N ASP A 69 -10.56 7.30 -12.48
CA ASP A 69 -10.67 6.86 -13.89
C ASP A 69 -11.71 5.73 -14.05
N LEU A 70 -11.76 4.80 -13.09
CA LEU A 70 -12.76 3.73 -13.08
C LEU A 70 -14.16 4.26 -12.77
N GLU A 71 -14.29 5.21 -11.84
CA GLU A 71 -15.56 5.87 -11.50
C GLU A 71 -16.11 6.67 -12.69
N ASN A 72 -15.26 7.46 -13.37
CA ASN A 72 -15.61 8.17 -14.59
C ASN A 72 -16.05 7.21 -15.71
N THR A 73 -15.37 6.06 -15.84
CA THR A 73 -15.74 5.02 -16.81
C THR A 73 -17.13 4.46 -16.50
N LEU A 74 -17.43 4.20 -15.22
CA LEU A 74 -18.75 3.74 -14.78
C LEU A 74 -19.84 4.77 -15.07
N GLU A 75 -19.59 6.04 -14.76
CA GLU A 75 -20.52 7.14 -15.03
C GLU A 75 -20.80 7.28 -16.54
N MET A 76 -19.77 7.13 -17.38
CA MET A 76 -19.91 7.15 -18.83
C MET A 76 -20.80 6.00 -19.33
N ILE A 77 -20.58 4.77 -18.83
CA ILE A 77 -21.41 3.61 -19.19
C ILE A 77 -22.86 3.83 -18.75
N GLN A 78 -23.09 4.38 -17.56
CA GLN A 78 -24.44 4.71 -17.08
C GLN A 78 -25.11 5.79 -17.95
N THR A 79 -24.35 6.80 -18.36
CA THR A 79 -24.83 7.86 -19.27
C THR A 79 -25.22 7.27 -20.63
N MET A 80 -24.41 6.38 -21.19
CA MET A 80 -24.72 5.67 -22.43
C MET A 80 -25.99 4.81 -22.29
N LYS A 81 -26.16 4.13 -21.15
CA LYS A 81 -27.35 3.33 -20.85
C LYS A 81 -28.61 4.18 -20.69
N ALA A 82 -28.51 5.38 -20.12
CA ALA A 82 -29.63 6.30 -19.98
C ALA A 82 -30.10 6.88 -21.34
N HIS A 83 -29.18 7.06 -22.28
CA HIS A 83 -29.45 7.59 -23.63
C HIS A 83 -29.65 6.48 -24.67
N LYS A 84 -29.95 5.25 -24.22
CA LYS A 84 -30.18 4.10 -25.11
C LYS A 84 -31.29 4.42 -26.12
N GLY A 85 -30.97 4.32 -27.41
CA GLY A 85 -31.89 4.63 -28.51
C GLY A 85 -32.02 6.12 -28.88
N GLN A 86 -31.27 7.01 -28.24
CA GLN A 86 -31.20 8.43 -28.63
C GLN A 86 -29.88 8.75 -29.33
N GLN A 87 -29.90 9.75 -30.20
CA GLN A 87 -28.69 10.22 -30.86
C GLN A 87 -27.91 11.14 -29.91
N LEU A 88 -26.77 10.68 -29.42
CA LEU A 88 -25.90 11.44 -28.53
C LEU A 88 -24.93 12.27 -29.37
N LYS A 89 -24.95 13.59 -29.19
CA LYS A 89 -23.93 14.47 -29.74
C LYS A 89 -22.77 14.53 -28.75
N THR A 90 -21.60 14.08 -29.17
CA THR A 90 -20.39 14.08 -28.33
C THR A 90 -19.20 14.63 -29.10
N ASP A 91 -18.23 15.16 -28.37
CA ASP A 91 -16.93 15.51 -28.90
C ASP A 91 -16.02 14.29 -28.73
N PHE A 92 -15.66 13.66 -29.86
CA PHE A 92 -14.81 12.48 -29.90
C PHE A 92 -13.34 12.89 -29.88
N LEU A 93 -12.57 12.33 -28.94
CA LEU A 93 -11.14 12.57 -28.81
C LEU A 93 -10.37 11.86 -29.93
N LEU A 94 -9.70 12.63 -30.79
CA LEU A 94 -8.80 12.10 -31.84
C LEU A 94 -7.34 12.10 -31.38
N SER A 95 -6.95 13.10 -30.59
CA SER A 95 -5.64 13.28 -29.98
C SER A 95 -5.80 14.19 -28.76
N ASP A 96 -4.76 14.32 -27.93
CA ASP A 96 -4.82 14.96 -26.60
C ASP A 96 -5.51 16.35 -26.59
N ASP A 97 -5.32 17.15 -27.65
CA ASP A 97 -5.94 18.47 -27.82
C ASP A 97 -6.86 18.59 -29.05
N VAL A 98 -7.21 17.46 -29.69
CA VAL A 98 -7.98 17.45 -30.95
C VAL A 98 -9.28 16.67 -30.77
N TYR A 99 -10.40 17.38 -30.88
CA TYR A 99 -11.74 16.84 -30.72
C TYR A 99 -12.55 17.00 -32.01
N ALA A 100 -13.33 15.98 -32.36
CA ALA A 100 -14.24 15.99 -33.49
C ALA A 100 -15.69 15.82 -33.04
N LYS A 101 -16.58 16.68 -33.54
CA LYS A 101 -18.02 16.58 -33.27
C LYS A 101 -18.59 15.35 -33.96
N ALA A 102 -19.05 14.37 -33.17
CA ALA A 102 -19.64 13.13 -33.65
C ALA A 102 -21.09 12.99 -33.17
N HIS A 103 -21.90 12.29 -33.95
CA HIS A 103 -23.22 11.84 -33.52
C HIS A 103 -23.18 10.33 -33.39
N ILE A 104 -23.35 9.84 -32.16
CA ILE A 104 -23.35 8.41 -31.85
C ILE A 104 -24.81 7.96 -31.76
N GLN A 105 -25.15 6.90 -32.51
CA GLN A 105 -26.44 6.23 -32.32
C GLN A 105 -26.36 5.38 -31.06
N GLY A 106 -27.43 5.33 -30.26
CA GLY A 106 -27.43 4.53 -29.03
C GLY A 106 -27.02 3.07 -29.30
N THR A 107 -25.90 2.66 -28.72
CA THR A 107 -25.35 1.31 -28.83
C THR A 107 -25.64 0.51 -27.57
N ASP A 108 -25.69 -0.82 -27.72
CA ASP A 108 -25.94 -1.75 -26.63
C ASP A 108 -24.64 -2.33 -26.02
N ASN A 109 -23.53 -2.12 -26.73
CA ASN A 109 -22.22 -2.72 -26.45
C ASN A 109 -21.14 -1.65 -26.34
N VAL A 110 -20.12 -1.93 -25.54
CA VAL A 110 -18.93 -1.10 -25.31
C VAL A 110 -17.68 -1.97 -25.42
N TYR A 111 -16.58 -1.37 -25.87
CA TYR A 111 -15.28 -2.03 -25.95
C TYR A 111 -14.41 -1.61 -24.77
N LEU A 112 -13.97 -2.57 -23.95
CA LEU A 112 -13.13 -2.34 -22.80
C LEU A 112 -11.72 -2.88 -23.03
N TRP A 113 -10.72 -2.10 -22.63
CA TRP A 113 -9.33 -2.50 -22.65
C TRP A 113 -8.96 -3.22 -21.35
N LEU A 114 -8.58 -4.50 -21.45
CA LEU A 114 -8.25 -5.33 -20.29
C LEU A 114 -6.74 -5.36 -19.98
N GLY A 115 -5.93 -4.73 -20.84
CA GLY A 115 -4.48 -4.78 -20.79
C GLY A 115 -3.90 -5.85 -21.70
N ALA A 116 -2.57 -5.97 -21.71
CA ALA A 116 -1.83 -6.95 -22.54
C ALA A 116 -2.19 -6.93 -24.04
N ASN A 117 -2.54 -5.76 -24.59
CA ASN A 117 -3.01 -5.58 -25.97
C ASN A 117 -4.32 -6.30 -26.30
N VAL A 118 -5.17 -6.53 -25.29
CA VAL A 118 -6.47 -7.18 -25.44
C VAL A 118 -7.61 -6.19 -25.16
N MET A 119 -8.52 -6.10 -26.13
CA MET A 119 -9.78 -5.37 -26.04
C MET A 119 -10.92 -6.37 -26.24
N LEU A 120 -11.95 -6.32 -25.40
CA LEU A 120 -13.13 -7.17 -25.52
C LEU A 120 -14.41 -6.33 -25.57
N GLU A 121 -15.38 -6.85 -26.32
CA GLU A 121 -16.72 -6.30 -26.40
C GLU A 121 -17.56 -6.82 -25.23
N TYR A 122 -18.24 -5.91 -24.55
CA TYR A 122 -19.16 -6.19 -23.46
C TYR A 122 -20.48 -5.48 -23.69
N ASN A 123 -21.57 -6.11 -23.28
CA ASN A 123 -22.85 -5.42 -23.18
C ASN A 123 -22.78 -4.37 -22.07
N LEU A 124 -23.62 -3.33 -22.13
CA LEU A 124 -23.64 -2.26 -21.12
C LEU A 124 -23.83 -2.80 -19.68
N ASP A 125 -24.61 -3.87 -19.50
CA ASP A 125 -24.85 -4.50 -18.20
C ASP A 125 -23.61 -5.21 -17.67
N ASP A 126 -22.98 -6.06 -18.51
CA ASP A 126 -21.76 -6.80 -18.15
C ASP A 126 -20.59 -5.85 -17.88
N ALA A 127 -20.47 -4.78 -18.69
CA ALA A 127 -19.46 -3.74 -18.50
C ALA A 127 -19.67 -3.01 -17.16
N THR A 128 -20.92 -2.70 -16.80
CA THR A 128 -21.25 -2.08 -15.51
C THR A 128 -20.84 -2.99 -14.36
N GLU A 129 -21.16 -4.29 -14.42
CA GLU A 129 -20.78 -5.24 -13.38
C GLU A 129 -19.25 -5.39 -13.28
N LEU A 130 -18.56 -5.49 -14.41
CA LEU A 130 -17.11 -5.64 -14.46
C LEU A 130 -16.40 -4.43 -13.84
N ILE A 131 -16.77 -3.22 -14.25
CA ILE A 131 -16.17 -1.99 -13.72
C ILE A 131 -16.52 -1.81 -12.25
N SER A 132 -17.76 -2.10 -11.83
CA SER A 132 -18.15 -2.04 -10.41
C SER A 132 -17.35 -3.02 -9.55
N ARG A 133 -17.14 -4.26 -10.03
CA ARG A 133 -16.29 -5.25 -9.36
C ARG A 133 -14.84 -4.77 -9.29
N ASN A 134 -14.32 -4.15 -10.35
CA ASN A 134 -12.96 -3.60 -10.35
C ASN A 134 -12.80 -2.43 -9.35
N ILE A 135 -13.80 -1.56 -9.24
CA ILE A 135 -13.83 -0.48 -8.24
C ILE A 135 -13.80 -1.09 -6.85
N GLN A 136 -14.67 -2.05 -6.56
CA GLN A 136 -14.69 -2.72 -5.26
C GLN A 136 -13.34 -3.35 -4.91
N LEU A 137 -12.76 -4.10 -5.85
CA LEU A 137 -11.43 -4.70 -5.66
C LEU A 137 -10.34 -3.64 -5.46
N ALA A 138 -10.40 -2.51 -6.16
CA ALA A 138 -9.45 -1.42 -5.99
C ALA A 138 -9.59 -0.75 -4.61
N THR A 139 -10.82 -0.51 -4.15
CA THR A 139 -11.13 0.03 -2.83
C THR A 139 -10.68 -0.91 -1.71
N ASP A 140 -10.99 -2.21 -1.82
CA ASP A 140 -10.56 -3.23 -0.84
C ASP A 140 -9.04 -3.33 -0.78
N ASN A 141 -8.37 -3.32 -1.94
CA ASN A 141 -6.91 -3.31 -2.01
C ASN A 141 -6.31 -2.03 -1.43
N MET A 142 -6.99 -0.88 -1.55
CA MET A 142 -6.54 0.38 -0.95
C MET A 142 -6.62 0.31 0.57
N GLY A 143 -7.73 -0.21 1.11
CA GLY A 143 -7.90 -0.44 2.55
C GLY A 143 -6.81 -1.36 3.12
N GLN A 144 -6.55 -2.49 2.46
CA GLN A 144 -5.45 -3.39 2.86
C GLN A 144 -4.07 -2.71 2.84
N VAL A 145 -3.81 -1.84 1.87
CA VAL A 145 -2.53 -1.12 1.79
C VAL A 145 -2.41 -0.08 2.91
N ASP A 146 -3.51 0.58 3.29
CA ASP A 146 -3.51 1.52 4.40
C ASP A 146 -3.31 0.79 5.74
N ASP A 147 -3.96 -0.36 5.96
CA ASP A 147 -3.73 -1.22 7.13
C ASP A 147 -2.27 -1.71 7.20
N ASP A 148 -1.71 -2.16 6.05
CA ASP A 148 -0.31 -2.58 5.93
C ASP A 148 0.66 -1.43 6.27
N LEU A 149 0.34 -0.18 5.86
CA LEU A 149 1.14 1.00 6.16
C LEU A 149 1.10 1.37 7.64
N ASP A 150 -0.06 1.30 8.27
CA ASP A 150 -0.20 1.59 9.70
C ASP A 150 0.53 0.53 10.54
N PHE A 151 0.41 -0.76 10.20
CA PHE A 151 1.20 -1.81 10.83
C PHE A 151 2.71 -1.56 10.69
N LEU A 152 3.16 -1.13 9.51
CA LEU A 152 4.56 -0.86 9.22
C LEU A 152 5.10 0.31 10.06
N ARG A 153 4.31 1.36 10.28
CA ARG A 153 4.67 2.49 11.15
C ARG A 153 4.93 2.05 12.59
N ASP A 154 4.12 1.13 13.10
CA ASP A 154 4.30 0.56 14.43
C ASP A 154 5.59 -0.28 14.51
N GLN A 155 5.87 -1.09 13.47
CA GLN A 155 7.11 -1.88 13.41
C GLN A 155 8.35 -0.98 13.32
N PHE A 156 8.24 0.11 12.56
CA PHE A 156 9.30 1.11 12.41
C PHE A 156 9.63 1.76 13.76
N THR A 157 8.61 2.29 14.44
CA THR A 157 8.74 2.92 15.77
C THR A 157 9.32 1.94 16.79
N THR A 158 8.85 0.69 16.79
CA THR A 158 9.35 -0.37 17.68
C THR A 158 10.84 -0.64 17.45
N THR A 159 11.26 -0.69 16.20
CA THR A 159 12.67 -0.92 15.81
C THR A 159 13.55 0.25 16.21
N GLU A 160 13.11 1.49 16.00
CA GLU A 160 13.83 2.69 16.41
C GLU A 160 14.01 2.76 17.93
N VAL A 161 12.96 2.46 18.69
CA VAL A 161 13.04 2.41 20.16
C VAL A 161 14.03 1.34 20.61
N ASN A 162 13.99 0.14 20.01
CA ASN A 162 14.95 -0.92 20.30
C ASN A 162 16.40 -0.49 19.98
N MET A 163 16.62 0.17 18.85
CA MET A 163 17.95 0.64 18.44
C MET A 163 18.48 1.70 19.40
N ALA A 164 17.65 2.65 19.83
CA ALA A 164 18.01 3.65 20.84
C ALA A 164 18.30 3.02 22.21
N ARG A 165 17.54 2.00 22.61
CA ARG A 165 17.75 1.24 23.85
C ARG A 165 19.10 0.51 23.85
N VAL A 166 19.44 -0.18 22.76
CA VAL A 166 20.75 -0.85 22.60
C VAL A 166 21.90 0.16 22.60
N TYR A 167 21.73 1.30 21.93
CA TYR A 167 22.72 2.38 21.93
C TYR A 167 22.97 2.92 23.35
N ASN A 168 21.89 3.22 24.09
CA ASN A 168 21.97 3.71 25.47
C ASN A 168 22.65 2.69 26.40
N TRP A 169 22.40 1.41 26.20
CA TRP A 169 23.05 0.34 26.95
C TRP A 169 24.57 0.31 26.69
N ASP A 170 25.00 0.39 25.43
CA ASP A 170 26.44 0.37 25.10
C ASP A 170 27.17 1.60 25.63
N VAL A 171 26.53 2.79 25.58
CA VAL A 171 27.09 4.01 26.18
C VAL A 171 27.30 3.84 27.69
N LYS A 172 26.31 3.32 28.42
CA LYS A 172 26.43 3.04 29.87
C LYS A 172 27.56 2.05 30.16
N ARG A 173 27.67 0.97 29.37
CA ARG A 173 28.75 -0.02 29.51
C ARG A 173 30.13 0.62 29.29
N ARG A 174 30.30 1.43 28.24
CA ARG A 174 31.57 2.12 27.95
C ARG A 174 31.94 3.14 29.04
N GLN A 175 30.97 3.88 29.58
CA GLN A 175 31.20 4.81 30.68
C GLN A 175 31.62 4.09 31.97
N ALA A 176 30.96 2.97 32.31
CA ALA A 176 31.33 2.16 33.47
C ALA A 176 32.72 1.53 33.34
N ALA A 177 33.14 1.14 32.12
CA ALA A 177 34.49 0.65 31.87
C ALA A 177 35.56 1.75 32.04
N LYS A 178 35.28 2.97 31.58
CA LYS A 178 36.17 4.13 31.75
C LYS A 178 36.27 4.64 33.19
N ALA A 179 35.19 4.52 33.97
CA ALA A 179 35.18 4.93 35.39
C ALA A 179 35.89 3.93 36.33
N LYS A 180 36.17 2.72 35.84
CA LYS A 180 36.94 1.68 36.56
C LYS A 180 38.44 1.68 36.23
N GLN A 181 38.87 2.58 35.36
CA GLN A 181 40.26 2.74 34.91
C GLN A 181 40.86 4.00 35.55
#